data_AF-A0A843CI02-F1
#
_entry.id   AF-A0A843CI02-F1
#
_cell.length_a   1.000
_cell.length_b   1.000
_cell.length_c   1.000
_cell.angle_alpha   90.00
_cell.angle_beta   90.00
_cell.angle_gamma   90.00
#
_symmetry.space_group_name_H-M   'P 1'
#
loop_
_entity.id
_entity.type
_entity.pdbx_description
1 polymer ?
#
loop_
_entity_poly.entity_id
_entity_poly.type
_entity_poly.pdbx_seq_one_letter_code
_entity_poly.pdbx_strand_id
1 'polypeptide(L)'
;MSDEAGREKVVPIWEHVAELSARLKAWLYAFFISTVLLLVLPGDLSFLKNPFQVYHPLITVILLQIRNRLLPPQYTLIGPTVTTPLEVIVVGSAVFGFGISLPVLAYEVYKFVDPAIRPDERQSLFPFVIGFTVLFVAGALFAFFVLIPFVFFFSIPF
;
A
#
# COMPACT_ATOMS: atom_id res chain seq x y z
N MET A 1 6.54 44.28 -38.33
CA MET A 1 5.47 43.99 -37.36
C MET A 1 4.86 42.66 -37.76
N SER A 2 5.40 41.55 -37.24
CA SER A 2 4.75 40.23 -37.10
C SER A 2 5.81 39.14 -36.87
N ASP A 3 6.59 39.24 -35.79
CA ASP A 3 7.41 38.15 -35.26
C ASP A 3 6.74 37.58 -34.01
N GLU A 4 5.66 36.82 -34.17
CA GLU A 4 5.08 36.01 -33.08
C GLU A 4 4.58 34.65 -33.60
N ALA A 5 5.40 34.00 -34.44
CA ALA A 5 5.19 32.60 -34.79
C ALA A 5 5.75 31.71 -33.68
N GLY A 6 4.85 31.13 -32.87
CA GLY A 6 5.00 29.81 -32.27
C GLY A 6 6.25 29.55 -31.43
N ARG A 7 6.30 30.08 -30.19
CA ARG A 7 7.08 29.41 -29.15
C ARG A 7 6.29 28.16 -28.72
N GLU A 8 6.59 27.04 -29.35
CA GLU A 8 6.38 25.73 -28.75
C GLU A 8 6.96 25.80 -27.33
N LYS A 9 6.11 25.73 -26.31
CA LYS A 9 6.56 25.59 -24.92
C LYS A 9 7.16 24.18 -24.82
N VAL A 10 8.43 24.05 -25.20
CA VAL A 10 9.22 22.85 -24.93
C VAL A 10 9.42 22.83 -23.43
N VAL A 11 8.48 22.21 -22.72
CA VAL A 11 8.54 22.02 -21.27
C VAL A 11 9.81 21.19 -20.98
N PRO A 12 10.80 21.75 -20.27
CA PRO A 12 12.03 21.04 -20.01
C PRO A 12 11.77 19.76 -19.22
N ILE A 13 12.54 18.70 -19.50
CA ILE A 13 12.48 17.40 -18.79
C ILE A 13 12.54 17.56 -17.26
N TRP A 14 13.23 18.60 -16.80
CA TRP A 14 13.37 18.93 -15.38
C TRP A 14 12.04 19.29 -14.73
N GLU A 15 11.12 19.93 -15.44
CA GLU A 15 9.80 20.27 -14.92
C GLU A 15 8.93 19.01 -14.75
N HIS A 16 9.00 18.08 -15.69
CA HIS A 16 8.31 16.78 -15.58
C HIS A 16 8.86 15.93 -14.43
N VAL A 17 10.18 15.89 -14.26
CA VAL A 17 10.81 15.18 -13.13
C VAL A 17 10.46 15.84 -11.81
N ALA A 18 10.43 17.18 -11.76
CA ALA A 18 10.02 17.91 -10.57
C ALA A 18 8.56 17.59 -10.19
N GLU A 19 7.66 17.56 -11.17
CA GLU A 19 6.27 17.17 -10.99
C GLU A 19 6.14 15.73 -10.45
N LEU A 20 6.82 14.77 -11.08
CA LEU A 20 6.83 13.38 -10.62
C LEU A 20 7.30 13.29 -9.16
N SER A 21 8.38 14.00 -8.82
CA SER A 21 8.94 13.98 -7.47
C SER A 21 7.98 14.56 -6.43
N ALA A 22 7.22 15.61 -6.77
CA ALA A 22 6.27 16.24 -5.87
C ALA A 22 5.10 15.29 -5.57
N ARG A 23 4.58 14.62 -6.60
CA ARG A 23 3.49 13.65 -6.51
C ARG A 23 3.90 12.39 -5.77
N LEU A 24 5.11 11.89 -6.06
CA LEU A 24 5.68 10.76 -5.35
C LEU A 24 5.87 11.07 -3.85
N LYS A 25 6.32 12.29 -3.50
CA LYS A 25 6.41 12.72 -2.10
C LYS A 25 5.05 12.75 -1.41
N ALA A 26 4.01 13.24 -2.08
CA ALA A 26 2.65 13.24 -1.53
C ALA A 26 2.18 11.81 -1.20
N TRP A 27 2.39 10.87 -2.12
CA TRP A 27 2.12 9.45 -1.84
C TRP A 27 3.00 8.88 -0.74
N LEU A 28 4.30 9.18 -0.72
CA LEU A 28 5.22 8.74 0.34
C LEU A 28 4.73 9.20 1.72
N TYR A 29 4.25 10.44 1.85
CA TYR A 29 3.67 10.91 3.11
C TYR A 29 2.43 10.09 3.49
N ALA A 30 1.52 9.81 2.56
CA ALA A 30 0.35 8.97 2.83
C ALA A 30 0.75 7.54 3.25
N PHE A 31 1.75 6.96 2.60
CA PHE A 31 2.32 5.66 2.93
C PHE A 31 2.95 5.62 4.32
N PHE A 32 3.80 6.59 4.66
CA PHE A 32 4.43 6.69 5.97
C PHE A 32 3.38 6.91 7.07
N ILE A 33 2.42 7.80 6.85
CA ILE A 33 1.33 8.05 7.81
C ILE A 33 0.53 6.76 8.06
N SER A 34 0.16 6.04 7.00
CA SER A 34 -0.59 4.78 7.12
C SER A 34 0.20 3.71 7.88
N THR A 35 1.50 3.58 7.60
CA THR A 35 2.39 2.63 8.26
C THR A 35 2.56 2.96 9.75
N VAL A 36 2.84 4.23 10.07
CA VAL A 36 2.98 4.71 11.45
C VAL A 36 1.66 4.52 12.20
N LEU A 37 0.52 4.79 11.57
CA LEU A 37 -0.79 4.62 12.18
C LEU A 37 -1.05 3.14 12.54
N LEU A 38 -0.67 2.18 11.70
CA LEU A 38 -0.77 0.75 12.01
C LEU A 38 0.16 0.29 13.15
N LEU A 39 1.29 0.97 13.35
CA LEU A 39 2.23 0.70 14.43
C LEU A 39 1.78 1.35 15.76
N VAL A 40 1.27 2.58 15.70
CA VAL A 40 0.96 3.41 16.87
C VAL A 40 -0.45 3.18 17.42
N LEU A 41 -1.38 2.66 16.61
CA LEU A 41 -2.70 2.28 17.13
C LEU A 41 -2.62 0.98 17.93
N PRO A 42 -3.06 0.97 19.21
CA PRO A 42 -3.18 -0.27 19.96
C PRO A 42 -4.31 -1.12 19.39
N GLY A 43 -4.07 -2.43 19.26
CA GLY A 43 -5.11 -3.39 18.85
C GLY A 43 -6.18 -3.62 19.92
N ASP A 44 -5.85 -3.38 21.20
CA ASP A 44 -6.71 -3.67 22.35
C ASP A 44 -6.89 -2.45 23.26
N LEU A 45 -8.10 -2.32 23.84
CA LEU A 45 -8.44 -1.29 24.84
C LEU A 45 -7.71 -1.48 26.18
N SER A 46 -7.02 -2.62 26.37
CA SER A 46 -6.23 -2.94 27.57
C SER A 46 -5.11 -1.94 27.83
N PHE A 47 -4.57 -1.31 26.78
CA PHE A 47 -3.57 -0.24 26.89
C PHE A 47 -4.08 0.96 27.71
N LEU A 48 -5.38 1.29 27.60
CA LEU A 48 -5.98 2.39 28.34
C LEU A 48 -6.13 2.09 29.84
N LYS A 49 -6.19 0.80 30.20
CA LYS A 49 -6.30 0.36 31.60
C LYS A 49 -4.93 0.15 32.26
N ASN A 50 -3.92 -0.28 31.50
CA ASN A 50 -2.57 -0.52 32.02
C ASN A 50 -1.51 -0.05 30.99
N PRO A 51 -0.92 1.15 31.16
CA PRO A 51 0.03 1.71 30.19
C PRO A 51 1.41 1.03 30.18
N PHE A 52 1.71 0.18 31.18
CA PHE A 52 2.99 -0.51 31.32
C PHE A 52 2.98 -1.97 30.84
N GLN A 53 1.89 -2.44 30.23
CA GLN A 53 1.83 -3.78 29.63
C GLN A 53 2.50 -3.81 28.25
N VAL A 54 2.85 -5.01 27.80
CA VAL A 54 3.43 -5.23 26.46
C VAL A 54 2.48 -4.66 25.41
N TYR A 55 2.98 -3.68 24.66
CA TYR A 55 2.20 -3.00 23.64
C TYR A 55 1.99 -3.90 22.42
N HIS A 56 0.72 -4.08 22.03
CA HIS A 56 0.32 -4.87 20.87
C HIS A 56 -0.25 -3.93 19.78
N PRO A 57 0.54 -3.62 18.74
CA PRO A 57 0.09 -2.80 17.62
C PRO A 57 -1.11 -3.41 16.89
N LEU A 58 -1.91 -2.58 16.24
CA LEU A 58 -3.05 -2.98 15.41
C LEU A 58 -2.65 -4.00 14.33
N ILE A 59 -1.47 -3.83 13.72
CA ILE A 59 -0.96 -4.78 12.72
C ILE A 59 -0.83 -6.21 13.30
N THR A 60 -0.54 -6.36 14.59
CA THR A 60 -0.42 -7.66 15.24
C THR A 60 -1.75 -8.42 15.20
N VAL A 61 -2.87 -7.73 15.42
CA VAL A 61 -4.21 -8.32 15.37
C VAL A 61 -4.51 -8.84 13.96
N ILE A 62 -4.19 -8.03 12.94
CA ILE A 62 -4.37 -8.40 11.54
C ILE A 62 -3.51 -9.62 11.19
N LEU A 63 -2.23 -9.60 11.55
CA LEU A 63 -1.30 -10.71 11.29
C LEU A 63 -1.68 -11.99 12.00
N LEU A 64 -2.15 -11.91 13.26
CA LEU A 64 -2.65 -13.07 14.00
C LEU A 64 -3.91 -13.64 13.38
N GLN A 65 -4.82 -12.79 12.90
CA GLN A 65 -6.02 -13.23 12.19
C GLN A 65 -5.66 -13.95 10.88
N ILE A 66 -4.71 -13.42 10.13
CA ILE A 66 -4.16 -14.04 8.91
C ILE A 66 -3.52 -15.38 9.23
N ARG A 67 -2.66 -15.45 10.24
CA ARG A 67 -2.02 -16.69 10.72
C ARG A 67 -3.07 -17.75 11.05
N ASN A 68 -4.09 -17.41 11.82
CA ASN A 68 -5.12 -18.37 12.26
C ASN A 68 -5.98 -18.90 11.10
N ARG A 69 -6.06 -18.18 9.97
CA ARG A 69 -6.81 -18.60 8.79
C ARG A 69 -5.98 -19.41 7.80
N LEU A 70 -4.69 -19.10 7.69
CA LEU A 70 -3.83 -19.64 6.64
C LEU A 70 -2.91 -20.76 7.13
N LEU A 71 -2.45 -20.71 8.38
CA LEU A 71 -1.53 -21.71 8.90
C LEU A 71 -2.32 -22.97 9.30
N PRO A 72 -2.05 -24.14 8.69
CA PRO A 72 -2.74 -25.36 9.09
C PRO A 72 -2.38 -25.73 10.54
N PRO A 73 -3.31 -26.32 11.33
CA PRO A 73 -3.12 -26.52 12.77
C PRO A 73 -1.90 -27.38 13.15
N GLN A 74 -1.39 -28.17 12.19
CA GLN A 74 -0.28 -29.09 12.34
C GLN A 74 1.08 -28.41 12.21
N TYR A 75 1.14 -27.19 11.66
CA TYR A 75 2.37 -26.45 11.42
C TYR A 75 2.53 -25.30 12.42
N THR A 76 3.75 -25.12 12.91
CA THR A 76 4.11 -24.01 13.80
C THR A 76 5.02 -23.04 13.08
N LEU A 77 4.83 -21.75 13.35
CA LEU A 77 5.72 -20.72 12.83
C LEU A 77 6.99 -20.67 13.68
N ILE A 78 8.15 -20.88 13.05
CA ILE A 78 9.44 -20.84 13.72
C ILE A 78 10.14 -19.54 13.31
N GLY A 79 10.41 -18.69 14.31
CA GLY A 79 11.24 -17.50 14.11
C GLY A 79 12.72 -17.88 14.19
N PRO A 80 13.52 -17.72 13.12
CA PRO A 80 14.92 -18.12 13.12
C PRO A 80 15.79 -17.26 14.05
N THR A 81 15.34 -16.04 14.39
CA THR A 81 16.10 -15.06 15.17
C THR A 81 15.22 -14.42 16.25
N VAL A 82 15.87 -13.89 17.30
CA VAL A 82 15.19 -13.14 18.37
C VAL A 82 14.53 -11.84 17.87
N THR A 83 14.97 -11.32 16.72
CA THR A 83 14.44 -10.12 16.08
C THR A 83 13.25 -10.41 15.15
N THR A 84 12.96 -11.68 14.84
CA THR A 84 11.89 -12.06 13.90
C THR A 84 10.53 -11.42 14.26
N PRO A 85 10.08 -11.40 15.53
CA PRO A 85 8.78 -10.78 15.84
C PRO A 85 8.72 -9.29 15.51
N LEU A 86 9.81 -8.55 15.78
CA LEU A 86 9.89 -7.12 15.46
C LEU A 86 9.90 -6.89 13.95
N GLU A 87 10.66 -7.71 13.21
CA GLU A 87 10.73 -7.65 11.75
C GLU A 87 9.35 -7.87 11.12
N VAL A 88 8.63 -8.92 11.56
CA VAL A 88 7.28 -9.23 11.07
C VAL A 88 6.30 -8.09 11.34
N ILE A 89 6.38 -7.44 12.51
CA ILE A 89 5.54 -6.28 12.85
C ILE A 89 5.86 -5.09 11.94
N VAL A 90 7.14 -4.73 11.79
CA VAL A 90 7.56 -3.56 10.99
C VAL A 90 7.28 -3.80 9.51
N VAL A 91 7.74 -4.92 8.95
CA VAL A 91 7.52 -5.27 7.54
C VAL A 91 6.03 -5.45 7.26
N GLY A 92 5.30 -6.12 8.15
CA GLY A 92 3.85 -6.27 8.03
C GLY A 92 3.15 -4.90 7.99
N SER A 93 3.52 -3.98 8.88
CA SER A 93 2.93 -2.65 8.92
C SER A 93 3.21 -1.86 7.64
N ALA A 94 4.40 -2.00 7.06
CA ALA A 94 4.76 -1.36 5.80
C ALA A 94 3.98 -1.96 4.63
N VAL A 95 3.86 -3.29 4.55
CA VAL A 95 3.10 -3.95 3.47
C VAL A 95 1.62 -3.55 3.51
N PHE A 96 0.99 -3.58 4.68
CA PHE A 96 -0.40 -3.15 4.83
C PHE A 96 -0.56 -1.63 4.65
N GLY A 97 0.38 -0.84 5.15
CA GLY A 97 0.42 0.61 4.96
C GLY A 97 0.54 1.01 3.49
N PHE A 98 1.31 0.25 2.70
CA PHE A 98 1.37 0.37 1.24
C PHE A 98 0.01 0.05 0.61
N GLY A 99 -0.61 -1.06 1.01
CA GLY A 99 -1.95 -1.43 0.54
C GLY A 99 -3.00 -0.34 0.79
N ILE A 100 -2.97 0.30 1.96
CA ILE A 100 -3.87 1.40 2.34
C ILE A 100 -3.58 2.68 1.56
N SER A 101 -2.32 2.97 1.24
CA SER A 101 -1.94 4.19 0.51
C SER A 101 -2.07 4.07 -1.02
N LEU A 102 -2.38 2.90 -1.55
CA LEU A 102 -2.53 2.66 -2.99
C LEU A 102 -3.59 3.50 -3.71
N PRO A 103 -4.78 3.78 -3.14
CA PRO A 103 -5.73 4.69 -3.77
C PRO A 103 -5.15 6.09 -3.97
N VAL A 104 -4.32 6.57 -3.03
CA VAL A 104 -3.59 7.83 -3.14
C VAL A 104 -2.54 7.74 -4.24
N LEU A 105 -1.81 6.62 -4.33
CA LEU A 105 -0.84 6.40 -5.41
C LEU A 105 -1.52 6.47 -6.77
N ALA A 106 -2.65 5.78 -6.93
CA ALA A 106 -3.40 5.74 -8.19
C ALA A 106 -3.88 7.13 -8.60
N TYR A 107 -4.33 7.94 -7.65
CA TYR A 107 -4.72 9.33 -7.88
C TYR A 107 -3.53 10.18 -8.34
N GLU A 108 -2.38 10.09 -7.65
CA GLU A 108 -1.19 10.86 -8.00
C GLU A 108 -0.58 10.44 -9.35
N VAL A 109 -0.58 9.14 -9.64
CA VAL A 109 -0.13 8.60 -10.93
C VAL A 109 -1.05 9.09 -12.05
N TYR A 110 -2.38 9.00 -11.89
CA TYR A 110 -3.28 9.50 -12.91
C TYR A 110 -3.05 11.00 -13.14
N LYS A 111 -2.95 11.80 -12.09
CA LYS A 111 -2.79 13.25 -12.21
C LYS A 111 -1.43 13.65 -12.81
N PHE A 112 -0.43 12.77 -12.77
CA PHE A 112 0.82 12.92 -13.52
C PHE A 112 0.65 12.60 -15.01
N VAL A 113 -0.20 11.64 -15.36
CA VAL A 113 -0.46 11.23 -16.75
C VAL A 113 -1.49 12.13 -17.44
N ASP A 114 -2.48 12.66 -16.71
CA ASP A 114 -3.54 13.56 -17.20
C ASP A 114 -3.03 14.72 -18.09
N PRO A 115 -1.95 15.46 -17.76
CA PRO A 115 -1.43 16.50 -18.64
C PRO A 115 -0.88 15.97 -19.98
N ALA A 116 -0.54 14.69 -20.09
CA ALA A 116 -0.08 14.06 -21.32
C ALA A 116 -1.22 13.55 -22.22
N ILE A 117 -2.46 13.54 -21.74
CA ILE A 117 -3.64 13.10 -22.49
C ILE A 117 -4.32 14.30 -23.16
N ARG A 118 -4.82 14.11 -24.39
CA ARG A 118 -5.53 15.18 -25.10
C ARG A 118 -6.78 15.62 -24.32
N PRO A 119 -7.09 16.93 -24.29
CA PRO A 119 -8.20 17.46 -23.50
C PRO A 119 -9.58 16.90 -23.88
N ASP A 120 -9.76 16.43 -25.12
CA ASP A 120 -10.97 15.76 -25.62
C ASP A 120 -11.09 14.28 -25.19
N GLU A 121 -9.99 13.66 -24.77
CA GLU A 121 -9.92 12.27 -24.27
C GLU A 121 -9.66 12.19 -22.76
N ARG A 122 -9.77 13.32 -22.04
CA ARG A 122 -9.70 13.34 -20.57
C ARG A 122 -10.79 12.43 -19.99
N GLN A 123 -10.46 11.15 -19.81
CA GLN A 123 -11.26 10.25 -19.01
C GLN A 123 -11.39 10.88 -17.61
N SER A 124 -12.51 10.64 -16.96
CA SER A 124 -12.68 11.18 -15.62
C SER A 124 -11.68 10.49 -14.69
N LEU A 125 -10.91 11.27 -13.92
CA LEU A 125 -9.99 10.79 -12.86
C LEU A 125 -10.66 9.74 -11.95
N PHE A 126 -11.93 9.97 -11.64
CA PHE A 126 -12.68 9.23 -10.64
C PHE A 126 -12.92 7.74 -10.98
N PRO A 127 -13.46 7.38 -12.16
CA PRO A 127 -13.63 5.97 -12.55
C PRO A 127 -12.29 5.23 -12.63
N PHE A 128 -11.19 5.88 -13.00
CA PHE A 128 -9.87 5.24 -13.01
C PHE A 128 -9.42 4.86 -11.59
N VAL A 129 -9.44 5.82 -10.65
CA VAL A 129 -8.98 5.58 -9.27
C VAL A 129 -9.85 4.53 -8.59
N ILE A 130 -11.17 4.59 -8.80
CA ILE A 130 -12.10 3.57 -8.28
C ILE A 130 -11.84 2.22 -8.92
N GLY A 131 -11.73 2.14 -10.25
CA GLY A 131 -11.44 0.90 -10.95
C GLY A 131 -10.14 0.25 -10.48
N PHE A 132 -9.08 1.05 -10.35
CA PHE A 132 -7.80 0.60 -9.79
C PHE A 132 -7.95 0.09 -8.35
N THR A 133 -8.63 0.83 -7.48
CA THR A 133 -8.83 0.45 -6.08
C THR A 133 -9.63 -0.84 -5.96
N VAL A 134 -10.72 -0.96 -6.71
CA VAL A 134 -11.55 -2.18 -6.76
C VAL A 134 -10.75 -3.37 -7.26
N LEU A 135 -9.99 -3.19 -8.34
CA LEU A 135 -9.16 -4.25 -8.91
C LEU A 135 -8.04 -4.67 -7.95
N PHE A 136 -7.43 -3.71 -7.24
CA PHE A 136 -6.44 -4.01 -6.22
C PHE A 136 -7.03 -4.82 -5.06
N VAL A 137 -8.19 -4.41 -4.54
CA VAL A 137 -8.90 -5.15 -3.48
C VAL A 137 -9.29 -6.55 -3.97
N ALA A 138 -9.85 -6.66 -5.18
CA ALA A 138 -10.18 -7.95 -5.78
C ALA A 138 -8.95 -8.85 -5.94
N GLY A 139 -7.82 -8.30 -6.38
CA GLY A 139 -6.55 -9.01 -6.47
C GLY A 139 -6.02 -9.46 -5.11
N ALA A 140 -6.10 -8.61 -4.08
CA ALA A 140 -5.71 -8.94 -2.72
C ALA A 140 -6.58 -10.07 -2.13
N LEU A 141 -7.91 -10.02 -2.37
CA LEU A 141 -8.83 -11.08 -1.97
C LEU A 141 -8.54 -12.38 -2.73
N PHE A 142 -8.30 -12.31 -4.04
CA PHE A 142 -7.92 -13.48 -4.84
C PHE A 142 -6.62 -14.11 -4.33
N ALA A 143 -5.60 -13.30 -4.04
CA ALA A 143 -4.35 -13.79 -3.49
C ALA A 143 -4.59 -14.49 -2.14
N PHE A 144 -5.38 -13.87 -1.25
CA PHE A 144 -5.65 -14.40 0.09
C PHE A 144 -6.49 -15.69 0.08
N PHE A 145 -7.58 -15.73 -0.70
CA PHE A 145 -8.55 -16.83 -0.67
C PHE A 145 -8.27 -17.96 -1.66
N VAL A 146 -7.54 -17.70 -2.74
CA VAL A 146 -7.28 -18.69 -3.80
C VAL A 146 -5.80 -19.05 -3.85
N LEU A 147 -4.93 -18.05 -4.00
CA LEU A 147 -3.51 -18.31 -4.27
C LEU A 147 -2.78 -18.90 -3.06
N ILE A 148 -2.96 -18.34 -1.87
CA ILE A 148 -2.30 -18.86 -0.66
C ILE A 148 -2.70 -20.32 -0.34
N PRO A 149 -3.99 -20.70 -0.24
CA PRO A 149 -4.34 -22.09 0.06
C PRO A 149 -3.89 -23.04 -1.04
N PHE A 150 -3.89 -22.60 -2.30
CA PHE A 150 -3.31 -23.35 -3.40
C PHE A 150 -1.81 -23.60 -3.18
N VAL A 151 -1.03 -22.57 -2.83
CA VAL A 151 0.41 -22.73 -2.53
C VAL A 151 0.65 -23.72 -1.38
N PHE A 152 -0.12 -23.66 -0.30
CA PHE A 152 0.02 -24.63 0.79
C PHE A 152 -0.36 -26.05 0.35
N PHE A 153 -1.42 -26.22 -0.43
CA PHE A 153 -1.83 -27.52 -0.97
C PHE A 153 -0.73 -28.14 -1.84
N PHE A 154 -0.04 -27.35 -2.65
CA PHE A 154 1.07 -27.83 -3.49
C PHE A 154 2.39 -28.01 -2.73
N SER A 155 2.65 -27.26 -1.67
CA SER A 155 3.92 -27.29 -0.94
C SER A 155 4.01 -28.44 0.08
N ILE A 156 2.90 -28.76 0.77
CA ILE A 156 2.84 -29.79 1.83
C ILE A 156 3.10 -31.25 1.38
N PRO A 157 2.73 -31.70 0.17
CA PRO A 157 2.98 -33.09 -0.25
C PRO A 157 4.43 -33.41 -0.64
N PHE A 158 5.40 -32.50 -0.43
CA PHE A 158 6.83 -32.71 -0.62
C PHE A 158 7.59 -32.57 0.72
#